data_AF-A0A2A9FPU8-F1
#
_entry.id   AF-A0A2A9FPU8-F1
#
_cell.length_a   1.000
_cell.length_b   1.000
_cell.length_c   1.000
_cell.angle_alpha   90.00
_cell.angle_beta   90.00
_cell.angle_gamma   90.00
#
_symmetry.space_group_name_H-M   'P 1'
#
loop_
_entity.id
_entity.type
_entity.pdbx_description
1 polymer ?
#
loop_
_entity_poly.entity_id
_entity_poly.type
_entity_poly.pdbx_seq_one_letter_code
_entity_poly.pdbx_strand_id
1 'polypeptide(L)'
;MNKIFKILLISFLAFTGTCSAGEWYEGGTLTDRNAIAWQDASLANKIASSADFVAVMFQGSYLKPSISSNIKSVTDLAPYAIQVAICIDGSTKKLADPEENRKTFTNQKLSGMAATCTTLMGWMK
;
A
#
# COMPACT_ATOMS: atom_id res chain seq x y z
N MET A 1 -7.03 63.75 -17.99
CA MET A 1 -8.10 62.77 -17.71
C MET A 1 -7.84 61.58 -18.62
N ASN A 2 -7.41 60.39 -18.23
CA ASN A 2 -7.55 59.59 -17.01
C ASN A 2 -6.27 58.73 -16.89
N LYS A 3 -5.45 58.84 -15.85
CA LYS A 3 -5.53 58.08 -14.58
C LYS A 3 -5.72 56.56 -14.77
N ILE A 4 -4.65 55.84 -14.38
CA ILE A 4 -4.62 54.48 -13.79
C ILE A 4 -4.76 53.36 -14.86
N PHE A 5 -3.78 52.48 -15.10
CA PHE A 5 -3.41 51.40 -14.18
C PHE A 5 -2.00 50.87 -14.52
N LYS A 6 -1.06 51.15 -13.61
CA LYS A 6 0.19 50.40 -13.46
C LYS A 6 -0.16 49.04 -12.80
N ILE A 7 0.72 48.06 -13.03
CA ILE A 7 0.87 46.80 -12.28
C ILE A 7 -0.11 45.69 -12.69
N LEU A 8 0.42 44.72 -13.43
CA LEU A 8 0.08 43.31 -13.22
C LEU A 8 1.40 42.54 -13.17
N LEU A 9 1.97 42.58 -11.96
CA LEU A 9 3.13 41.86 -11.51
C LEU A 9 2.65 40.50 -10.98
N ILE A 10 3.26 39.42 -11.49
CA ILE A 10 3.54 38.16 -10.80
C ILE A 10 2.36 37.46 -10.10
N SER A 11 1.94 36.33 -10.65
CA SER A 11 1.37 35.22 -9.87
C SER A 11 1.66 33.90 -10.58
N PHE A 12 2.94 33.53 -10.68
CA PHE A 12 3.30 32.13 -10.89
C PHE A 12 3.10 31.46 -9.52
N LEU A 13 1.89 30.94 -9.28
CA LEU A 13 1.63 30.14 -8.10
C LEU A 13 2.60 28.96 -8.12
N ALA A 14 3.58 29.00 -7.22
CA ALA A 14 4.32 27.82 -6.84
C ALA A 14 3.31 26.83 -6.27
N PHE A 15 2.99 25.79 -7.04
CA PHE A 15 2.31 24.60 -6.54
C PHE A 15 3.31 23.87 -5.65
N THR A 16 3.51 24.38 -4.43
CA THR A 16 4.15 23.62 -3.36
C THR A 16 3.13 22.58 -2.92
N GLY A 17 3.08 21.46 -3.64
CA GLY A 17 2.39 20.27 -3.16
C GLY A 17 3.06 19.84 -1.87
N THR A 18 2.50 20.22 -0.73
CA THR A 18 2.84 19.62 0.56
C THR A 18 2.38 18.17 0.48
N CYS A 19 3.31 17.27 0.15
CA CYS A 19 3.13 15.84 0.31
C CYS A 19 2.97 15.58 1.81
N SER A 20 1.73 15.55 2.28
CA SER A 20 1.40 15.19 3.66
C SER A 20 1.66 13.70 3.82
N ALA A 21 2.65 13.34 4.64
CA ALA A 21 2.98 11.95 4.93
C ALA A 21 1.87 11.18 5.67
N GLY A 22 0.75 11.83 6.01
CA GLY A 22 -0.35 11.29 6.81
C GLY A 22 -1.39 10.47 6.05
N GLU A 23 -1.53 10.60 4.74
CA GLU A 23 -2.71 10.04 4.04
C GLU A 23 -2.55 8.58 3.58
N TRP A 24 -1.32 8.10 3.36
CA TRP A 24 -1.10 6.82 2.67
C TRP A 24 -1.36 5.58 3.54
N TYR A 25 -1.28 5.73 4.87
CA TYR A 25 -1.38 4.64 5.84
C TYR A 25 -2.75 4.58 6.55
N GLU A 26 -3.70 5.41 6.15
CA GLU A 26 -5.06 5.38 6.69
C GLU A 26 -5.96 4.38 5.93
N GLY A 27 -6.89 3.75 6.65
CA GLY A 27 -7.98 2.97 6.03
C GLY A 27 -7.64 1.52 5.65
N GLY A 28 -6.60 0.92 6.23
CA GLY A 28 -6.33 -0.52 6.11
C GLY A 28 -7.41 -1.35 6.80
N THR A 29 -8.11 -2.21 6.04
CA THR A 29 -9.21 -3.03 6.57
C THR A 29 -9.21 -4.48 6.08
N LEU A 30 -8.15 -4.91 5.39
CA LEU A 30 -8.12 -6.18 4.66
C LEU A 30 -7.36 -7.30 5.40
N THR A 31 -6.84 -7.05 6.60
CA THR A 31 -5.96 -7.99 7.33
C THR A 31 -6.61 -9.36 7.58
N ASP A 32 -7.91 -9.40 7.83
CA ASP A 32 -8.69 -10.63 8.04
C ASP A 32 -9.60 -10.99 6.86
N ARG A 33 -9.34 -10.43 5.67
CA ARG A 33 -10.17 -10.60 4.48
C ARG A 33 -9.54 -11.58 3.48
N ASN A 34 -10.31 -11.88 2.44
CA ASN A 34 -9.91 -12.80 1.38
C ASN A 34 -9.50 -12.06 0.09
N ALA A 35 -8.97 -12.81 -0.87
CA ALA A 35 -8.53 -12.29 -2.16
C ALA A 35 -9.66 -11.64 -2.98
N ILE A 36 -10.93 -12.00 -2.78
CA ILE A 36 -12.05 -11.30 -3.41
C ILE A 36 -12.18 -9.88 -2.87
N ALA A 37 -12.15 -9.71 -1.55
CA ALA A 37 -12.18 -8.37 -0.95
C ALA A 37 -10.97 -7.52 -1.38
N TRP A 38 -9.82 -8.16 -1.60
CA TRP A 38 -8.64 -7.48 -2.15
C TRP A 38 -8.84 -7.00 -3.59
N GLN A 39 -9.39 -7.83 -4.47
CA GLN A 39 -9.63 -7.45 -5.87
C GLN A 39 -10.50 -6.20 -6.02
N ASP A 40 -11.49 -6.03 -5.12
CA ASP A 40 -12.43 -4.92 -5.16
C ASP A 40 -11.96 -3.70 -4.31
N ALA A 41 -10.86 -3.82 -3.57
CA ALA A 41 -10.34 -2.76 -2.72
C ALA A 41 -9.63 -1.65 -3.51
N SER A 42 -9.69 -0.43 -2.98
CA SER A 42 -8.89 0.69 -3.49
C SER A 42 -7.39 0.45 -3.29
N LEU A 43 -6.56 1.06 -4.13
CA LEU A 43 -5.11 0.99 -4.00
C LEU A 43 -4.63 1.48 -2.62
N ALA A 44 -5.23 2.54 -2.09
CA ALA A 44 -4.90 3.06 -0.76
C ALA A 44 -5.13 2.01 0.34
N ASN A 45 -6.30 1.35 0.35
CA ASN A 45 -6.61 0.31 1.34
C ASN A 45 -5.68 -0.91 1.19
N LYS A 46 -5.35 -1.30 -0.04
CA LYS A 46 -4.37 -2.37 -0.30
C LYS A 46 -3.00 -2.06 0.29
N ILE A 47 -2.50 -0.84 0.08
CA ILE A 47 -1.19 -0.41 0.60
C ILE A 47 -1.25 -0.32 2.13
N ALA A 48 -2.25 0.34 2.71
CA ALA A 48 -2.39 0.45 4.16
C ALA A 48 -2.49 -0.94 4.84
N SER A 49 -3.32 -1.84 4.31
CA SER A 49 -3.43 -3.22 4.82
C SER A 49 -2.11 -4.01 4.65
N SER A 50 -1.35 -3.75 3.58
CA SER A 50 -0.03 -4.37 3.39
C SER A 50 0.99 -3.88 4.39
N ALA A 51 0.94 -2.60 4.74
CA ALA A 51 1.78 -2.04 5.78
C ALA A 51 1.46 -2.66 7.15
N ASP A 52 0.19 -2.95 7.45
CA ASP A 52 -0.19 -3.70 8.66
C ASP A 52 0.40 -5.12 8.67
N PHE A 53 0.37 -5.84 7.55
CA PHE A 53 1.03 -7.15 7.46
C PHE A 53 2.54 -7.06 7.72
N VAL A 54 3.22 -6.08 7.12
CA VAL A 54 4.66 -5.89 7.35
C VAL A 54 4.93 -5.49 8.79
N ALA A 55 4.10 -4.64 9.39
CA ALA A 55 4.23 -4.23 10.79
C ALA A 55 4.12 -5.43 11.75
N VAL A 56 3.16 -6.34 11.53
CA VAL A 56 3.05 -7.58 12.30
C VAL A 56 4.31 -8.44 12.17
N MET A 57 4.86 -8.58 10.95
CA MET A 57 6.08 -9.36 10.74
C MET A 57 7.31 -8.73 11.41
N PHE A 58 7.39 -7.40 11.36
CA PHE A 58 8.45 -6.61 12.01
C PHE A 58 8.38 -6.75 13.54
N GLN A 59 7.20 -6.50 14.13
CA GLN A 59 6.98 -6.60 15.58
C GLN A 59 7.21 -8.03 16.09
N GLY A 60 6.79 -9.03 15.33
CA GLY A 60 7.04 -10.44 15.61
C GLY A 60 8.49 -10.89 15.39
N SER A 61 9.40 -9.99 14.99
CA SER A 61 10.81 -10.30 14.73
C SER A 61 11.03 -11.39 13.67
N TYR A 62 10.10 -11.55 12.73
CA TYR A 62 10.18 -12.55 11.66
C TYR A 62 11.04 -12.09 10.47
N LEU A 63 11.25 -10.79 10.31
CA LEU A 63 12.04 -10.20 9.23
C LEU A 63 13.56 -10.31 9.50
N LYS A 64 14.34 -10.60 8.45
CA LYS A 64 15.80 -10.58 8.48
C LYS A 64 16.34 -9.20 8.94
N PRO A 65 17.52 -9.16 9.59
CA PRO A 65 18.15 -7.90 10.00
C PRO A 65 18.36 -6.91 8.84
N SER A 66 18.64 -7.40 7.63
CA SER A 66 18.79 -6.57 6.43
C SER A 66 17.50 -5.84 6.03
N ILE A 67 16.34 -6.28 6.51
CA ILE A 67 15.05 -5.62 6.30
C ILE A 67 14.70 -4.78 7.53
N SER A 68 14.67 -5.39 8.71
CA SER A 68 14.19 -4.74 9.93
C SER A 68 15.04 -3.54 10.36
N SER A 69 16.36 -3.53 10.09
CA SER A 69 17.22 -2.38 10.42
C SER A 69 16.88 -1.10 9.66
N ASN A 70 16.13 -1.21 8.56
CA ASN A 70 15.69 -0.07 7.75
C ASN A 70 14.31 0.49 8.19
N ILE A 71 13.61 -0.18 9.11
CA ILE A 71 12.29 0.24 9.59
C ILE A 71 12.45 0.92 10.96
N LYS A 72 12.32 2.25 10.99
CA LYS A 72 12.45 3.06 12.22
C LYS A 72 11.14 3.77 12.59
N SER A 73 10.24 3.89 11.63
CA SER A 73 8.97 4.59 11.73
C SER A 73 7.94 3.96 10.81
N VAL A 74 6.67 4.35 10.96
CA VAL A 74 5.58 3.91 10.08
C VAL A 74 5.85 4.30 8.63
N THR A 75 6.42 5.48 8.38
CA THR A 75 6.76 5.95 7.03
C THR A 75 7.74 5.01 6.32
N ASP A 76 8.65 4.38 7.06
CA ASP A 76 9.62 3.43 6.49
C ASP A 76 8.97 2.13 6.01
N LEU A 77 7.72 1.84 6.42
CA LEU A 77 6.96 0.68 5.96
C LEU A 77 6.46 0.85 4.53
N ALA A 78 6.29 2.07 4.03
CA ALA A 78 5.69 2.36 2.72
C ALA A 78 6.30 1.57 1.54
N PRO A 79 7.63 1.57 1.33
CA PRO A 79 8.23 0.82 0.22
C PRO A 79 8.03 -0.70 0.34
N TYR A 80 7.94 -1.23 1.57
CA TYR A 80 7.68 -2.66 1.80
C TYR A 80 6.21 -3.01 1.57
N ALA A 81 5.31 -2.14 2.04
CA ALA A 81 3.88 -2.26 1.85
C ALA A 81 3.49 -2.28 0.36
N ILE A 82 4.10 -1.39 -0.43
CA ILE A 82 3.90 -1.34 -1.89
C ILE A 82 4.34 -2.65 -2.54
N GLN A 83 5.51 -3.19 -2.18
CA GLN A 83 6.00 -4.46 -2.74
C GLN A 83 5.11 -5.65 -2.38
N VAL A 84 4.63 -5.71 -1.13
CA VAL A 84 3.66 -6.73 -0.71
C VAL A 84 2.35 -6.58 -1.49
N ALA A 85 1.82 -5.37 -1.62
CA ALA A 85 0.59 -5.12 -2.37
C ALA A 85 0.72 -5.56 -3.84
N ILE A 86 1.84 -5.24 -4.50
CA ILE A 86 2.13 -5.66 -5.88
C ILE A 86 2.17 -7.19 -5.99
N CYS A 87 2.84 -7.86 -5.05
CA CYS A 87 2.91 -9.32 -5.06
C CYS A 87 1.52 -9.97 -4.88
N ILE A 88 0.70 -9.44 -3.96
CA ILE A 88 -0.67 -9.94 -3.75
C ILE A 88 -1.53 -9.64 -4.98
N ASP A 89 -1.44 -8.45 -5.58
CA ASP A 89 -2.15 -8.12 -6.83
C ASP A 89 -1.78 -9.07 -7.97
N GLY A 90 -0.49 -9.36 -8.15
CA GLY A 90 -0.03 -10.34 -9.14
C GLY A 90 -0.59 -11.74 -8.90
N SER A 91 -0.76 -12.11 -7.64
CA SER A 91 -1.26 -13.43 -7.22
C SER A 91 -2.79 -13.53 -7.17
N THR A 92 -3.51 -12.40 -7.29
CA THR A 92 -4.97 -12.32 -7.14
C THR A 92 -5.64 -11.66 -8.34
N LYS A 93 -4.99 -11.68 -9.51
CA LYS A 93 -5.56 -11.10 -10.74
C LYS A 93 -6.96 -11.65 -11.01
N LYS A 94 -7.93 -10.75 -11.18
CA LYS A 94 -9.34 -11.08 -11.40
C LYS A 94 -9.49 -11.95 -12.65
N LEU A 95 -10.14 -13.10 -12.50
CA LEU A 95 -10.48 -13.96 -13.64
C LEU A 95 -11.67 -13.37 -14.41
N ALA A 96 -11.74 -13.69 -15.70
CA ALA A 96 -12.79 -13.18 -16.58
C ALA A 96 -14.18 -13.72 -16.20
N ASP A 97 -14.27 -15.01 -15.84
CA ASP A 97 -15.50 -15.60 -15.34
C ASP A 97 -15.69 -15.27 -13.84
N PRO A 98 -16.79 -14.59 -13.46
CA PRO A 98 -17.00 -14.20 -12.07
C PRO A 98 -17.17 -15.36 -11.10
N GLU A 99 -17.74 -16.48 -11.55
CA GLU A 99 -18.00 -17.64 -10.68
C GLU A 99 -16.71 -18.44 -10.46
N GLU A 100 -15.90 -18.62 -11.49
CA GLU A 100 -14.56 -19.18 -11.39
C GLU A 100 -13.66 -18.32 -10.50
N ASN A 101 -13.72 -16.99 -10.65
CA ASN A 101 -13.00 -16.04 -9.80
C ASN A 101 -13.38 -16.22 -8.33
N ARG A 102 -14.69 -16.25 -8.04
CA ARG A 102 -15.23 -16.46 -6.70
C ARG A 102 -14.78 -17.79 -6.12
N LYS A 103 -14.93 -18.89 -6.87
CA LYS A 103 -14.54 -20.23 -6.45
C LYS A 103 -13.05 -20.33 -6.12
N THR A 104 -12.21 -19.67 -6.91
CA THR A 104 -10.74 -19.70 -6.77
C THR A 104 -10.25 -18.89 -5.57
N PHE A 105 -10.79 -17.68 -5.38
CA PHE A 105 -10.20 -16.69 -4.47
C PHE A 105 -10.93 -16.51 -3.14
N THR A 106 -12.15 -17.04 -2.96
CA THR A 106 -12.92 -16.86 -1.72
C THR A 106 -12.21 -17.41 -0.47
N ASN A 107 -11.50 -18.53 -0.62
CA ASN A 107 -10.82 -19.20 0.49
C ASN A 107 -9.36 -18.79 0.67
N GLN A 108 -8.84 -17.88 -0.19
CA GLN A 108 -7.47 -17.40 -0.11
C GLN A 108 -7.40 -16.24 0.89
N LYS A 109 -6.79 -16.48 2.05
CA LYS A 109 -6.60 -15.46 3.09
C LYS A 109 -5.43 -14.54 2.75
N LEU A 110 -5.63 -13.24 2.91
CA LEU A 110 -4.62 -12.25 2.55
C LEU A 110 -3.39 -12.29 3.47
N SER A 111 -3.56 -12.61 4.75
CA SER A 111 -2.42 -12.81 5.67
C SER A 111 -1.49 -13.94 5.24
N GLY A 112 -2.05 -15.04 4.73
CA GLY A 112 -1.27 -16.14 4.16
C GLY A 112 -0.53 -15.72 2.90
N MET A 113 -1.21 -14.98 2.00
CA MET A 113 -0.58 -14.45 0.79
C MET A 113 0.53 -13.45 1.10
N ALA A 114 0.34 -12.56 2.08
CA ALA A 114 1.37 -11.63 2.54
C ALA A 114 2.62 -12.38 3.05
N ALA A 115 2.43 -13.43 3.87
CA ALA A 115 3.52 -14.27 4.36
C ALA A 115 4.24 -15.01 3.22
N THR A 116 3.51 -15.52 2.23
CA THR A 116 4.10 -16.11 1.02
C THR A 116 4.91 -15.07 0.23
N CYS A 117 4.37 -13.88 0.03
CA CYS A 117 5.06 -12.80 -0.68
C CYS A 117 6.37 -12.40 0.01
N THR A 118 6.37 -12.19 1.31
CA THR A 118 7.59 -11.81 2.05
C THR A 118 8.62 -12.94 2.07
N THR A 119 8.16 -14.20 2.03
CA THR A 119 9.05 -15.37 1.84
C THR A 119 9.69 -15.36 0.46
N LEU A 120 8.91 -15.17 -0.62
CA LEU A 120 9.40 -15.12 -2.00
C LEU A 120 10.38 -13.96 -2.24
N MET A 121 10.14 -12.82 -1.59
CA MET A 121 11.05 -11.67 -1.61
C MET A 121 12.31 -11.88 -0.75
N GLY A 122 12.41 -13.00 -0.03
CA GLY A 122 13.57 -13.36 0.77
C GLY A 122 13.70 -12.54 2.06
N TRP A 123 12.62 -11.92 2.54
CA TRP A 123 12.63 -11.04 3.73
C TRP A 123 12.60 -11.82 5.04
N MET A 124 12.00 -13.02 5.03
CA MET A 124 11.82 -13.86 6.21
C MET A 124 13.14 -14.52 6.63
N LYS A 125 13.34 -14.68 7.94
CA LYS A 125 14.50 -15.36 8.54
C LYS A 125 14.57 -16.85 8.18
#